data_AF-A0AAD5S1N2-F1
#
_entry.id   AF-A0AAD5S1N2-F1
#
_cell.length_a   1.000
_cell.length_b   1.000
_cell.length_c   1.000
_cell.angle_alpha   90.00
_cell.angle_beta   90.00
_cell.angle_gamma   90.00
#
_symmetry.space_group_name_H-M   'P 1'
#
loop_
_entity.id
_entity.type
_entity.pdbx_description
1 polymer ?
#
loop_
_entity_poly.entity_id
_entity_poly.type
_entity_poly.pdbx_seq_one_letter_code
_entity_poly.pdbx_strand_id
1 'polypeptide(L)'
;MTKATQALTTFALFFALWTPLFFHSSILPFLPISESLDRVIAAIPLWLIVSFGSYSLASIGYALFTFRDCPEAHQSLLAEINAAKTDLRARGVSVD
;
A
#
# COMPACT_ATOMS: atom_id res chain seq x y z
N MET A 1 17.06 -5.58 -7.81
CA MET A 1 16.59 -4.54 -6.88
C MET A 1 15.29 -5.02 -6.25
N THR A 2 15.20 -5.13 -4.92
CA THR A 2 13.94 -5.52 -4.26
C THR A 2 12.96 -4.33 -4.28
N LYS A 3 11.65 -4.59 -4.21
CA LYS A 3 10.63 -3.52 -4.13
C LYS A 3 10.84 -2.62 -2.89
N ALA A 4 11.30 -3.20 -1.79
CA ALA A 4 11.64 -2.48 -0.58
C ALA A 4 12.83 -1.52 -0.78
N THR A 5 13.89 -1.98 -1.45
CA THR A 5 15.04 -1.12 -1.78
C THR A 5 14.62 0.03 -2.68
N GLN A 6 13.78 -0.22 -3.69
CA GLN A 6 13.28 0.84 -4.57
C GLN A 6 12.51 1.92 -3.81
N ALA A 7 11.57 1.52 -2.95
CA ALA A 7 10.81 2.46 -2.13
C ALA A 7 11.72 3.29 -1.21
N LEU A 8 12.65 2.63 -0.52
CA LEU A 8 13.60 3.29 0.38
C LEU A 8 14.48 4.30 -0.38
N THR A 9 14.99 3.93 -1.55
CA THR A 9 15.78 4.84 -2.39
C THR A 9 14.95 6.05 -2.82
N THR A 10 13.70 5.86 -3.24
CA THR A 10 12.81 6.98 -3.61
C THR A 10 12.57 7.93 -2.44
N PHE A 11 12.28 7.40 -1.24
CA PHE A 11 12.13 8.23 -0.04
C PHE A 11 13.43 8.97 0.30
N ALA A 12 14.56 8.28 0.26
CA ALA A 12 15.86 8.88 0.54
C ALA A 12 16.18 10.03 -0.43
N LEU A 13 15.92 9.85 -1.73
CA LEU A 13 16.09 10.91 -2.73
C LEU A 13 15.16 12.10 -2.48
N PHE A 14 13.91 11.83 -2.13
CA PHE A 14 12.95 12.88 -1.78
C PHE A 14 13.43 13.71 -0.58
N PHE A 15 13.83 13.08 0.52
CA PHE A 15 14.34 13.78 1.70
C PHE A 15 15.67 14.50 1.43
N ALA A 16 16.54 13.92 0.62
CA ALA A 16 17.79 14.56 0.21
C ALA A 16 17.54 15.85 -0.60
N LEU A 17 16.45 15.91 -1.38
CA LEU A 17 16.07 17.12 -2.10
C LEU A 17 15.29 18.11 -1.23
N TRP A 18 14.41 17.62 -0.36
CA TRP A 18 13.55 18.46 0.48
C TRP A 18 14.30 19.18 1.62
N THR A 19 15.28 18.53 2.24
CA THR A 19 16.05 19.12 3.35
C THR A 19 16.79 20.42 3.00
N PRO A 20 17.51 20.56 1.87
CA PRO A 20 18.12 21.84 1.51
C PRO A 20 17.11 22.93 1.15
N LEU A 21 15.92 22.56 0.64
CA LEU A 21 14.81 23.49 0.42
C LEU A 21 14.21 23.98 1.74
N PHE A 22 14.10 23.11 2.74
CA PHE A 22 13.61 23.49 4.07
C PHE A 22 14.59 24.41 4.81
N PHE A 23 15.89 24.15 4.70
CA PHE A 23 16.95 24.99 5.29
C PHE A 23 17.53 26.00 4.30
N HIS A 24 16.72 26.48 3.35
CA HIS A 24 17.20 27.37 2.28
C HIS A 24 17.93 28.61 2.83
N SER A 25 17.48 29.19 3.94
CA SER A 25 18.10 30.36 4.57
C SER A 25 19.55 30.13 5.01
N SER A 26 19.94 28.89 5.32
CA SER A 26 21.30 28.54 5.76
C SER A 26 22.17 27.98 4.63
N ILE A 27 21.57 27.29 3.65
CA ILE A 27 22.30 26.55 2.61
C ILE A 27 22.32 27.32 1.28
N LEU A 28 21.27 28.09 0.97
CA LEU A 28 21.07 28.79 -0.29
C LEU A 28 20.68 30.27 -0.06
N PRO A 29 21.58 31.10 0.50
CA PRO A 29 21.29 32.49 0.86
C PRO A 29 21.00 33.41 -0.34
N PHE A 30 21.24 32.95 -1.57
CA PHE A 30 21.06 33.73 -2.80
C PHE A 30 19.70 33.51 -3.47
N LEU A 31 18.86 32.62 -2.94
CA LEU A 31 17.57 32.29 -3.55
C LEU A 31 16.45 33.10 -2.89
N PRO A 32 15.85 34.09 -3.58
CA PRO A 32 14.72 34.83 -3.04
C PRO A 32 13.46 33.97 -3.09
N ILE A 33 13.15 33.31 -1.97
CA ILE A 33 11.91 32.54 -1.79
C ILE A 33 10.82 33.48 -1.26
N SER A 34 9.62 33.43 -1.86
CA SER A 34 8.46 34.18 -1.35
C SER A 34 7.92 33.52 -0.07
N GLU A 35 7.37 34.32 0.85
CA GLU A 35 6.81 33.82 2.12
C GLU A 35 5.74 32.73 1.91
N SER A 36 4.96 32.85 0.84
CA SER A 36 3.95 31.84 0.47
C SER A 36 4.58 30.50 0.12
N LEU A 37 5.71 30.50 -0.60
CA LEU A 37 6.38 29.27 -1.02
C LEU A 37 7.06 28.57 0.16
N ASP A 38 7.59 29.32 1.11
CA ASP A 38 8.23 28.79 2.32
C ASP A 38 7.24 27.97 3.18
N ARG A 39 6.02 28.49 3.35
CA ARG A 39 4.92 27.77 4.02
C ARG A 39 4.54 26.48 3.28
N VAL A 40 4.52 26.51 1.95
CA VAL A 40 4.22 25.32 1.13
C VAL A 40 5.31 24.27 1.29
N ILE A 41 6.59 24.65 1.18
CA ILE A 41 7.73 23.73 1.30
C ILE A 41 7.70 23.00 2.66
N ALA A 42 7.41 23.71 3.74
CA ALA A 42 7.27 23.12 5.07
C ALA A 42 6.09 22.13 5.16
N ALA A 43 5.01 22.37 4.42
CA ALA A 43 3.80 21.56 4.43
C ALA A 43 3.84 20.31 3.52
N ILE A 44 4.74 20.28 2.51
CA ILE A 44 4.82 19.19 1.51
C ILE A 44 4.88 17.78 2.14
N PRO A 45 5.73 17.49 3.14
CA PRO A 45 5.83 16.12 3.68
C PRO A 45 4.53 15.66 4.32
N LEU A 46 3.85 16.55 5.06
CA LEU A 46 2.58 16.23 5.70
C LEU A 46 1.49 15.99 4.65
N TRP A 47 1.41 16.84 3.62
CA TRP A 47 0.46 16.67 2.52
C TRP A 47 0.64 15.35 1.76
N LEU A 48 1.88 14.93 1.54
CA LEU A 48 2.18 13.63 0.93
C LEU A 48 1.67 12.47 1.77
N ILE A 49 1.91 12.50 3.08
CA ILE A 49 1.45 11.45 4.00
C ILE A 49 -0.08 11.39 4.03
N VAL A 50 -0.75 12.53 4.15
CA VAL A 50 -2.22 12.61 4.17
C VAL A 50 -2.82 12.10 2.86
N SER A 51 -2.27 12.51 1.72
CA SER A 51 -2.76 12.09 0.40
C SER A 51 -2.55 10.60 0.17
N PHE A 52 -1.37 10.09 0.52
CA PHE A 52 -1.06 8.66 0.42
C PHE A 52 -1.95 7.82 1.34
N GLY A 53 -2.18 8.28 2.57
CA GLY A 53 -3.06 7.62 3.53
C GLY A 53 -4.51 7.59 3.05
N SER A 54 -5.02 8.72 2.55
CA SER A 54 -6.38 8.82 2.00
C SER A 54 -6.56 7.90 0.79
N TYR A 55 -5.61 7.90 -0.15
CA TYR A 55 -5.64 7.02 -1.32
C TYR A 55 -5.60 5.54 -0.91
N SER A 56 -4.73 5.17 0.02
CA SER A 56 -4.60 3.79 0.50
C SER A 56 -5.89 3.32 1.17
N LEU A 57 -6.49 4.16 2.03
CA LEU A 57 -7.74 3.85 2.70
C LEU A 57 -8.90 3.72 1.71
N ALA A 58 -9.00 4.62 0.73
CA ALA A 58 -10.01 4.56 -0.32
C ALA A 58 -9.87 3.29 -1.17
N SER A 59 -8.64 2.92 -1.54
CA SER A 59 -8.38 1.69 -2.32
C SER A 59 -8.78 0.43 -1.55
N ILE A 60 -8.45 0.35 -0.26
CA ILE A 60 -8.82 -0.81 0.58
C ILE A 60 -10.33 -0.82 0.80
N GLY A 61 -10.93 0.34 1.10
CA GLY A 61 -12.37 0.48 1.29
C GLY A 61 -13.16 0.09 0.04
N TYR A 62 -12.69 0.48 -1.15
CA TYR A 62 -13.30 0.07 -2.41
C TYR A 62 -13.17 -1.44 -2.65
N ALA A 63 -12.01 -2.03 -2.39
CA ALA A 63 -11.81 -3.47 -2.52
C ALA A 63 -12.73 -4.26 -1.56
N LEU A 64 -12.90 -3.78 -0.33
CA LEU A 64 -13.81 -4.39 0.65
C LEU A 64 -15.27 -4.23 0.23
N PHE A 65 -15.66 -3.05 -0.27
CA PHE A 65 -17.01 -2.79 -0.75
C PHE A 65 -17.37 -3.66 -1.97
N THR A 66 -16.39 -3.98 -2.81
CA THR A 66 -16.57 -4.79 -4.02
C THR A 66 -16.27 -6.28 -3.82
N PHE A 67 -15.94 -6.70 -2.59
CA PHE A 67 -15.74 -8.10 -2.25
C PHE A 67 -17.07 -8.85 -2.42
N ARG A 68 -17.26 -9.49 -3.58
CA ARG A 68 -18.42 -10.33 -3.85
C ARG A 68 -18.34 -11.57 -2.98
N ASP A 69 -19.48 -11.96 -2.42
CA ASP A 69 -19.63 -13.33 -1.94
C ASP A 69 -19.34 -14.27 -3.13
N CYS A 70 -18.47 -15.26 -2.92
CA CYS A 70 -18.14 -16.28 -3.91
C CYS A 70 -18.86 -17.61 -3.57
N PRO A 71 -20.20 -17.67 -3.70
CA PRO A 71 -20.97 -18.87 -3.37
C PRO A 71 -20.61 -20.03 -4.31
N GLU A 72 -20.25 -19.74 -5.56
CA GLU A 72 -19.86 -20.75 -6.54
C GLU A 72 -18.55 -21.44 -6.18
N ALA A 73 -17.52 -20.69 -5.77
CA ALA A 73 -16.27 -21.25 -5.29
C ALA A 73 -16.45 -22.07 -4.00
N HIS A 74 -17.38 -21.64 -3.12
CA HIS A 74 -17.73 -22.42 -1.94
C HIS A 74 -18.38 -23.76 -2.32
N GLN A 75 -19.31 -23.77 -3.28
CA GLN A 75 -19.94 -25.00 -3.77
C GLN A 75 -18.97 -25.94 -4.48
N SER A 76 -18.07 -25.41 -5.33
CA SER A 76 -17.06 -26.23 -6.02
C SER A 76 -16.09 -26.87 -5.03
N LEU A 77 -15.62 -26.11 -4.02
CA LEU A 77 -14.78 -26.64 -2.96
C LEU A 77 -15.46 -27.75 -2.16
N LEU A 78 -16.75 -27.60 -1.81
CA LEU A 78 -17.51 -28.65 -1.13
C LEU A 78 -17.65 -29.91 -1.98
N ALA A 79 -17.85 -29.77 -3.30
CA ALA A 79 -17.89 -30.90 -4.22
C ALA A 79 -16.55 -31.65 -4.25
N GLU A 80 -15.42 -30.94 -4.32
CA GLU A 80 -14.08 -31.51 -4.27
C GLU A 80 -13.80 -32.24 -2.94
N ILE A 81 -14.20 -31.65 -1.81
CA ILE A 81 -14.08 -32.27 -0.48
C ILE A 81 -14.86 -33.59 -0.44
N ASN A 82 -16.10 -33.63 -0.95
CA ASN A 82 -16.91 -34.83 -0.96
C ASN A 82 -16.33 -35.93 -1.87
N ALA A 83 -15.77 -35.54 -3.02
CA ALA A 83 -15.07 -36.47 -3.91
C ALA A 83 -13.83 -37.07 -3.23
N ALA A 84 -13.00 -36.23 -2.58
CA ALA A 84 -11.82 -36.68 -1.85
C ALA A 84 -12.18 -37.58 -0.65
N LYS A 85 -13.22 -37.25 0.12
CA LYS A 85 -13.73 -38.11 1.21
C LYS A 85 -14.17 -39.48 0.69
N THR A 86 -14.83 -39.52 -0.46
CA THR A 86 -15.26 -40.78 -1.09
C THR A 86 -14.07 -41.63 -1.53
N ASP A 87 -13.04 -41.03 -2.15
CA ASP A 87 -11.82 -41.76 -2.56
C ASP A 87 -11.05 -42.30 -1.35
N LEU A 88 -10.93 -41.52 -0.28
CA LEU A 88 -10.28 -41.96 0.96
C LEU A 88 -11.04 -43.11 1.65
N ARG A 89 -12.38 -43.07 1.66
CA ARG A 89 -13.21 -44.18 2.15
C ARG A 89 -13.05 -45.43 1.29
N ALA A 90 -12.97 -45.29 -0.03
CA ALA A 90 -12.69 -46.40 -0.94
C ALA A 90 -11.31 -47.03 -0.69
N ARG A 91 -10.34 -46.24 -0.23
CA ARG A 91 -9.00 -46.71 0.20
C ARG A 91 -8.96 -47.23 1.64
N GLY A 92 -10.10 -47.34 2.32
CA GLY A 92 -10.18 -47.90 3.69
C GLY A 92 -9.80 -46.93 4.81
N VAL A 93 -9.69 -45.63 4.52
CA VAL A 93 -9.42 -44.60 5.53
C VAL A 93 -10.74 -44.04 6.05
N SER A 94 -10.97 -44.09 7.36
CA SER A 94 -12.15 -43.50 8.00
C SER A 94 -12.02 -41.97 8.01
N VAL A 95 -12.93 -41.28 7.34
CA VAL A 95 -13.00 -39.81 7.31
C VAL A 95 -14.43 -39.39 7.67
N ASP A 96 -14.58 -38.68 8.80
CA ASP A 96 -15.83 -37.99 9.21
C ASP A 96 -15.92 -36.59 8.59
#